data_AF-A0A5E4ZVZ8-F1
#
_entry.id   AF-A0A5E4ZVZ8-F1
#
_cell.length_a   1.000
_cell.length_b   1.000
_cell.length_c   1.000
_cell.angle_alpha   90.00
_cell.angle_beta   90.00
_cell.angle_gamma   90.00
#
_symmetry.space_group_name_H-M   'P 1'
#
loop_
_entity.id
_entity.type
_entity.pdbx_description
1 polymer ?
#
loop_
_entity_poly.entity_id
_entity_poly.type
_entity_poly.pdbx_seq_one_letter_code
_entity_poly.pdbx_strand_id
1 'polypeptide(L)'
;MSPSAPITPDELSTSMSLAQLQVFAAVATTGSVAAASDLLFKAQSAVSRSITEFEATIGHTLFERRSFGMLPTPVGNAVHERGARVLGELAEFAVWCELLRSRHVAASRGVVPNYLLNTRRLQLFIELCRHRNMQSAAVSMGISQPAVSAAVRTLEAGAGFPLFERSSRGLLLTEYGQTFELRVRRALNELRQIPYEVAALEGMVRGVVSVGALPPVRSRILPQAIARLSQTHRGVRVVTDERPYDDLLAELRSGDIDFVLGAIANVDVSVGLVTELLYRESMCALVRQGHPLARQGKACSVDAIQAYGLILPRQKSLARKLVDEHFRRHGRKALVATVETADLAVVRSLLLDTDMIAFLSENHVHRDVVDGDIVSLPTVAGALERKIGFTFRSDSAHSPAALALISIVRSLAPDCR
;
A
#
# COMPACT_ATOMS: atom_id res chain seq x y z
N MET A 1 -20.25 37.37 -8.85
CA MET A 1 -20.18 35.91 -8.68
C MET A 1 -18.74 35.60 -8.32
N SER A 2 -18.46 35.30 -7.05
CA SER A 2 -17.14 34.83 -6.63
C SER A 2 -16.82 33.55 -7.40
N PRO A 3 -15.60 33.39 -7.97
CA PRO A 3 -15.24 32.13 -8.60
C PRO A 3 -15.33 31.03 -7.54
N SER A 4 -16.12 30.00 -7.84
CA SER A 4 -16.20 28.78 -7.05
C SER A 4 -14.79 28.30 -6.74
N ALA A 5 -14.49 27.97 -5.48
CA ALA A 5 -13.19 27.42 -5.12
C ALA A 5 -12.88 26.21 -6.02
N PRO A 6 -11.64 26.07 -6.55
CA PRO A 6 -11.28 24.95 -7.40
C PRO A 6 -11.48 23.64 -6.64
N ILE A 7 -12.15 22.67 -7.29
CA ILE A 7 -12.47 21.36 -6.70
C ILE A 7 -11.16 20.66 -6.31
N THR A 8 -11.11 20.07 -5.12
CA THR A 8 -9.92 19.38 -4.63
C THR A 8 -9.76 17.99 -5.28
N PRO A 9 -8.54 17.41 -5.39
CA PRO A 9 -8.35 16.09 -5.97
C PRO A 9 -9.08 15.00 -5.18
N ASP A 10 -9.24 15.20 -3.86
CA ASP A 10 -10.01 14.31 -3.00
C ASP A 10 -11.48 14.25 -3.44
N GLU A 11 -12.11 15.41 -3.68
CA GLU A 11 -13.47 15.49 -4.21
C GLU A 11 -13.56 14.90 -5.64
N LEU A 12 -12.57 15.21 -6.49
CA LEU A 12 -12.50 14.67 -7.85
C LEU A 12 -12.37 13.15 -7.87
N SER A 13 -11.53 12.58 -7.00
CA SER A 13 -11.26 11.14 -6.94
C SER A 13 -12.53 10.32 -6.67
N THR A 14 -13.49 10.91 -5.93
CA THR A 14 -14.76 10.26 -5.60
C THR A 14 -15.75 10.32 -6.77
N SER A 15 -15.61 11.30 -7.66
CA SER A 15 -16.46 11.52 -8.83
C SER A 15 -15.99 10.80 -10.12
N MET A 16 -14.81 10.17 -10.09
CA MET A 16 -14.23 9.51 -11.26
C MET A 16 -15.05 8.32 -11.76
N SER A 17 -15.25 8.27 -13.08
CA SER A 17 -16.05 7.25 -13.75
C SER A 17 -15.17 6.34 -14.62
N LEU A 18 -15.16 5.04 -14.29
CA LEU A 18 -14.46 4.02 -15.08
C LEU A 18 -15.01 3.94 -16.51
N ALA A 19 -16.32 4.11 -16.69
CA ALA A 19 -16.94 4.12 -18.01
C ALA A 19 -16.51 5.32 -18.86
N GLN A 20 -16.40 6.51 -18.27
CA GLN A 20 -15.89 7.69 -18.97
C GLN A 20 -14.40 7.56 -19.26
N LEU A 21 -13.62 7.02 -18.32
CA LEU A 21 -12.20 6.73 -18.52
C LEU A 21 -11.96 5.75 -19.68
N GLN A 22 -12.78 4.70 -19.81
CA GLN A 22 -12.72 3.77 -20.94
C GLN A 22 -12.97 4.49 -22.28
N VAL A 23 -13.97 5.37 -22.33
CA VAL A 23 -14.27 6.16 -23.53
C VAL A 23 -13.13 7.10 -23.88
N PHE A 24 -12.60 7.81 -22.89
CA PHE A 24 -11.43 8.68 -23.04
C PHE A 24 -10.22 7.90 -23.57
N ALA A 25 -9.89 6.76 -22.96
CA ALA A 25 -8.75 5.95 -23.37
C ALA A 25 -8.89 5.43 -24.81
N ALA A 26 -10.09 4.99 -25.20
CA ALA A 26 -10.36 4.55 -26.58
C ALA A 26 -10.13 5.68 -27.60
N VAL A 27 -10.53 6.91 -27.29
CA VAL A 27 -10.32 8.07 -28.16
C VAL A 27 -8.84 8.45 -28.20
N ALA A 28 -8.14 8.42 -27.07
CA ALA A 28 -6.70 8.69 -27.00
C ALA A 28 -5.87 7.68 -27.79
N THR A 29 -6.22 6.39 -27.74
CA THR A 29 -5.53 5.34 -28.49
C THR A 29 -5.83 5.39 -29.99
N THR A 30 -7.08 5.68 -30.38
CA THR A 30 -7.48 5.67 -31.80
C THR A 30 -7.26 7.00 -32.51
N GLY A 31 -7.10 8.10 -31.76
CA GLY A 31 -7.02 9.46 -32.30
C GLY A 31 -8.34 9.97 -32.91
N SER A 32 -9.45 9.24 -32.78
CA SER A 32 -10.71 9.57 -33.47
C SER A 32 -11.96 9.15 -32.67
N VAL A 33 -12.91 10.07 -32.56
CA VAL A 33 -14.25 9.78 -31.97
C VAL A 33 -15.00 8.74 -32.78
N ALA A 34 -14.86 8.75 -34.11
CA ALA A 34 -15.51 7.77 -34.98
C ALA A 34 -14.95 6.36 -34.77
N ALA A 35 -13.62 6.24 -34.75
CA ALA A 35 -12.98 4.94 -34.52
C ALA A 35 -13.24 4.42 -33.09
N ALA A 36 -13.25 5.30 -32.08
CA ALA A 36 -13.61 4.92 -30.71
C ALA A 36 -15.08 4.50 -30.57
N SER A 37 -15.99 5.13 -31.32
CA SER A 37 -17.41 4.75 -31.41
C SER A 37 -17.56 3.32 -31.90
N ASP A 38 -16.86 2.98 -32.99
CA ASP A 38 -16.90 1.64 -33.57
C ASP A 38 -16.26 0.61 -32.64
N LEU A 39 -15.12 0.93 -32.02
CA LEU A 39 -14.43 0.07 -31.06
C LEU A 39 -15.29 -0.26 -29.82
N LEU A 40 -16.03 0.73 -29.32
CA LEU A 40 -16.83 0.58 -28.10
C LEU A 40 -18.28 0.19 -28.38
N PHE A 41 -18.69 0.08 -29.64
CA PHE A 41 -20.09 -0.10 -30.05
C PHE A 41 -21.03 0.95 -29.43
N LYS A 42 -20.60 2.22 -29.42
CA LYS A 42 -21.36 3.36 -28.87
C LYS A 42 -21.54 4.44 -29.92
N ALA A 43 -22.69 5.11 -29.97
CA ALA A 43 -22.89 6.24 -30.88
C ALA A 43 -21.85 7.36 -30.68
N GLN A 44 -21.36 7.96 -31.78
CA GLN A 44 -20.37 9.06 -31.74
C GLN A 44 -20.80 10.25 -30.86
N SER A 45 -22.10 10.56 -30.82
CA SER A 45 -22.65 11.61 -29.95
C SER A 45 -22.54 11.26 -28.46
N ALA A 46 -22.67 9.98 -28.11
CA ALA A 46 -22.48 9.49 -26.74
C ALA A 46 -20.99 9.48 -26.34
N VAL A 47 -20.10 9.10 -27.27
CA VAL A 47 -18.64 9.20 -27.07
C VAL A 47 -18.25 10.65 -26.81
N SER A 48 -18.68 11.57 -27.68
CA SER A 48 -18.37 13.00 -27.54
C SER A 48 -18.87 13.58 -26.21
N ARG A 49 -20.11 13.27 -25.83
CA ARG A 49 -20.69 13.71 -24.55
C ARG A 49 -19.90 13.16 -23.36
N SER A 50 -19.53 11.88 -23.40
CA SER A 50 -18.75 11.25 -22.34
C SER A 50 -17.36 11.88 -22.17
N ILE A 51 -16.71 12.32 -23.26
CA ILE A 51 -15.45 13.06 -23.18
C ILE A 51 -15.70 14.40 -22.49
N THR A 52 -16.70 15.17 -22.94
CA THR A 52 -17.00 16.50 -22.36
C THR A 52 -17.34 16.41 -20.87
N GLU A 53 -18.13 15.42 -20.45
CA GLU A 53 -18.42 15.20 -19.03
C GLU A 53 -17.16 14.82 -18.23
N PHE A 54 -16.26 14.03 -18.83
CA PHE A 54 -15.01 13.64 -18.19
C PHE A 54 -14.03 14.81 -18.05
N GLU A 55 -13.89 15.63 -19.09
CA GLU A 55 -13.13 16.89 -19.06
C GLU A 55 -13.69 17.85 -18.02
N ALA A 56 -15.01 18.00 -17.94
CA ALA A 56 -15.66 18.82 -16.92
C ALA A 56 -15.42 18.29 -15.50
N THR A 57 -15.37 16.97 -15.33
CA THR A 57 -15.04 16.36 -14.04
C THR A 57 -13.59 16.61 -13.69
N ILE A 58 -12.65 16.41 -14.61
CA ILE A 58 -11.21 16.64 -14.35
C ILE A 58 -10.87 18.13 -14.20
N GLY A 59 -11.66 19.02 -14.81
CA GLY A 59 -11.41 20.46 -14.83
C GLY A 59 -10.43 20.92 -15.91
N HIS A 60 -10.07 20.03 -16.86
CA HIS A 60 -9.12 20.32 -17.94
C HIS A 60 -9.62 19.78 -19.28
N THR A 61 -9.25 20.46 -20.36
CA THR A 61 -9.34 19.91 -21.72
C THR A 61 -8.28 18.82 -21.88
N LEU A 62 -8.73 17.62 -22.23
CA LEU A 62 -7.87 16.46 -22.38
C LEU A 62 -7.45 16.24 -23.84
N PHE A 63 -8.14 16.84 -24.80
CA PHE A 63 -7.82 16.73 -26.21
C PHE A 63 -7.69 18.09 -26.91
N GLU A 64 -6.76 18.17 -27.85
CA GLU A 64 -6.71 19.18 -28.88
C GLU A 64 -7.28 18.63 -30.20
N ARG A 65 -8.15 19.40 -30.85
CA ARG A 65 -8.62 19.10 -32.20
C ARG A 65 -7.58 19.58 -33.21
N ARG A 66 -7.05 18.66 -34.01
CA ARG A 66 -6.19 18.98 -35.16
C ARG A 66 -6.79 18.42 -36.45
N SER A 67 -6.28 18.86 -37.59
CA SER A 67 -6.72 18.39 -38.92
C SER A 67 -6.62 16.87 -39.12
N PHE A 68 -5.78 16.19 -38.32
CA PHE A 68 -5.53 14.75 -38.40
C PHE A 68 -6.18 13.94 -37.26
N GLY A 69 -6.96 14.57 -36.36
CA GLY A 69 -7.67 13.86 -35.29
C GLY A 69 -7.66 14.56 -33.93
N MET A 70 -7.95 13.77 -32.90
CA MET A 70 -7.95 14.16 -31.49
C MET A 70 -6.61 13.76 -30.87
N LEU A 71 -5.80 14.74 -30.47
CA LEU A 71 -4.53 14.49 -29.80
C LEU A 71 -4.64 14.81 -28.32
N PRO A 72 -4.18 13.93 -27.41
CA PRO A 72 -4.20 14.25 -26.00
C PRO A 72 -3.32 15.47 -25.67
N THR A 73 -3.80 16.36 -24.80
CA THR A 73 -3.00 17.43 -24.18
C THR A 73 -1.96 16.83 -23.23
N PRO A 74 -1.00 17.59 -22.67
CA PRO A 74 -0.13 17.08 -21.60
C PRO A 74 -0.91 16.47 -20.42
N VAL A 75 -2.00 17.12 -20.01
CA VAL A 75 -2.93 16.58 -19.00
C VAL A 75 -3.62 15.31 -19.51
N GLY A 76 -4.09 15.32 -20.76
CA GLY A 76 -4.63 14.14 -21.43
C GLY A 76 -3.67 12.95 -21.42
N ASN A 77 -2.38 13.17 -21.70
CA ASN A 77 -1.36 12.12 -21.66
C ASN A 77 -1.19 11.53 -20.25
N ALA A 78 -1.09 12.37 -19.22
CA ALA A 78 -0.99 11.88 -17.83
C ALA A 78 -2.23 11.07 -17.41
N VAL A 79 -3.43 11.55 -17.77
CA VAL A 79 -4.68 10.80 -17.53
C VAL A 79 -4.70 9.50 -18.34
N HIS A 80 -4.14 9.48 -19.55
CA HIS A 80 -4.08 8.29 -20.40
C HIS A 80 -3.12 7.24 -19.84
N GLU A 81 -1.93 7.64 -19.38
CA GLU A 81 -0.95 6.72 -18.78
C GLU A 81 -1.49 6.05 -17.53
N ARG A 82 -2.02 6.84 -16.58
CA ARG A 82 -2.64 6.29 -15.36
C ARG A 82 -3.92 5.52 -15.70
N GLY A 83 -4.70 5.99 -16.67
CA GLY A 83 -5.92 5.35 -17.13
C GLY A 83 -5.70 3.97 -17.76
N ALA A 84 -4.63 3.81 -18.52
CA ALA A 84 -4.22 2.52 -19.10
C ALA A 84 -3.95 1.48 -18.01
N ARG A 85 -3.40 1.90 -16.86
CA ARG A 85 -3.18 1.01 -15.70
C ARG A 85 -4.49 0.57 -15.07
N VAL A 86 -5.42 1.51 -14.83
CA VAL A 86 -6.77 1.20 -14.32
C VAL A 86 -7.47 0.18 -15.22
N LEU A 87 -7.45 0.41 -16.54
CA LEU A 87 -8.09 -0.48 -17.51
C LEU A 87 -7.35 -1.81 -17.64
N GLY A 88 -6.03 -1.83 -17.48
CA GLY A 88 -5.22 -3.05 -17.41
C GLY A 88 -5.59 -3.93 -16.21
N GLU A 89 -5.70 -3.36 -15.01
CA GLU A 89 -6.17 -4.07 -13.81
C GLU A 89 -7.56 -4.68 -14.02
N LEU A 90 -8.48 -3.90 -14.61
CA LEU A 90 -9.84 -4.37 -14.89
C LEU A 90 -9.89 -5.43 -15.98
N ALA A 91 -9.01 -5.37 -16.98
CA ALA A 91 -8.90 -6.36 -18.03
C ALA A 91 -8.37 -7.69 -17.49
N GLU A 92 -7.29 -7.67 -16.70
CA GLU A 92 -6.80 -8.87 -16.02
C GLU A 92 -7.85 -9.46 -15.08
N PHE A 93 -8.56 -8.60 -14.36
CA PHE A 93 -9.65 -9.01 -13.48
C PHE A 93 -10.79 -9.68 -14.25
N ALA A 94 -11.18 -9.14 -15.39
CA ALA A 94 -12.18 -9.74 -16.26
C ALA A 94 -11.75 -11.14 -16.74
N VAL A 95 -10.50 -11.28 -17.18
CA VAL A 95 -9.92 -12.58 -17.59
C VAL A 95 -9.96 -13.59 -16.45
N TRP A 96 -9.61 -13.17 -15.23
CA TRP A 96 -9.71 -14.04 -14.04
C TRP A 96 -11.15 -14.53 -13.80
N CYS A 97 -12.15 -13.65 -13.92
CA CYS A 97 -13.56 -14.05 -13.80
C CYS A 97 -13.99 -15.04 -14.90
N GLU A 98 -13.56 -14.81 -16.15
CA GLU A 98 -13.87 -15.69 -17.29
C GLU A 98 -13.30 -17.09 -17.11
N LEU A 99 -12.04 -17.20 -16.66
CA LEU A 99 -11.37 -18.48 -16.40
C LEU A 99 -12.09 -19.32 -15.32
N LEU A 100 -12.68 -18.67 -14.32
CA LEU A 100 -13.44 -19.35 -13.27
C LEU A 100 -14.85 -19.75 -13.71
N ARG A 101 -15.47 -18.99 -14.63
CA ARG A 101 -16.80 -19.33 -15.18
C ARG A 101 -16.80 -20.59 -16.03
N SER A 102 -15.72 -20.86 -16.76
CA SER A 102 -15.74 -21.83 -17.85
C SER A 102 -14.47 -22.66 -17.92
N ARG A 103 -14.57 -23.99 -17.80
CA ARG A 103 -13.47 -24.90 -18.19
C ARG A 103 -13.15 -24.87 -19.71
N HIS A 104 -13.91 -24.16 -20.55
CA HIS A 104 -13.93 -24.35 -22.01
C HIS A 104 -14.30 -23.11 -22.88
N VAL A 105 -14.03 -21.86 -22.50
CA VAL A 105 -14.31 -20.71 -23.38
C VAL A 105 -13.05 -19.88 -23.68
N ALA A 106 -12.85 -19.58 -24.96
CA ALA A 106 -11.83 -18.66 -25.43
C ALA A 106 -12.07 -17.27 -24.82
N ALA A 107 -11.10 -16.78 -24.05
CA ALA A 107 -11.17 -15.49 -23.38
C ALA A 107 -11.53 -14.38 -24.37
N SER A 108 -12.49 -13.52 -24.02
CA SER A 108 -12.79 -12.32 -24.78
C SER A 108 -11.68 -11.31 -24.50
N ARG A 109 -10.54 -11.48 -25.17
CA ARG A 109 -9.31 -10.74 -24.86
C ARG A 109 -9.52 -9.23 -25.04
N GLY A 110 -9.53 -8.49 -23.94
CA GLY A 110 -9.26 -7.05 -23.90
C GLY A 110 -10.45 -6.12 -23.68
N VAL A 111 -11.70 -6.59 -23.61
CA VAL A 111 -12.86 -5.72 -23.34
C VAL A 111 -13.31 -5.85 -21.89
N VAL A 112 -13.19 -4.77 -21.12
CA VAL A 112 -13.68 -4.71 -19.73
C VAL A 112 -15.21 -4.81 -19.71
N PRO A 113 -15.80 -5.81 -19.03
CA PRO A 113 -17.25 -5.96 -18.95
C PRO A 113 -17.94 -4.77 -18.25
N ASN A 114 -19.16 -4.45 -18.71
CA ASN A 114 -19.97 -3.35 -18.16
C ASN A 114 -20.23 -3.45 -16.65
N TYR A 115 -20.25 -4.66 -16.07
CA TYR A 115 -20.47 -4.81 -14.64
C TYR A 115 -19.30 -4.29 -13.79
N LEU A 116 -18.08 -4.29 -14.36
CA LEU A 116 -16.85 -3.76 -13.77
C LEU A 116 -16.62 -2.27 -14.08
N LEU A 117 -17.30 -1.69 -15.07
CA LEU A 117 -17.16 -0.27 -15.44
C LEU A 117 -18.04 0.67 -14.58
N ASN A 118 -18.83 0.14 -13.65
CA ASN A 118 -19.65 0.96 -12.77
C ASN A 118 -18.89 1.26 -11.46
N THR A 119 -18.23 2.42 -11.39
CA THR A 119 -17.42 2.80 -10.21
C THR A 119 -18.20 2.74 -8.91
N ARG A 120 -19.43 3.30 -8.88
CA ARG A 120 -20.24 3.35 -7.65
C ARG A 120 -20.64 1.97 -7.16
N ARG A 121 -20.88 1.02 -8.07
CA ARG A 121 -21.16 -0.38 -7.73
C ARG A 121 -19.94 -1.05 -7.10
N LEU A 122 -18.75 -0.81 -7.66
CA LEU A 122 -17.50 -1.32 -7.11
C LEU A 122 -17.17 -0.71 -5.74
N GLN A 123 -17.39 0.60 -5.56
CA GLN A 123 -17.25 1.28 -4.27
C GLN A 123 -18.21 0.70 -3.22
N LEU A 124 -19.48 0.47 -3.58
CA LEU A 124 -20.45 -0.17 -2.70
C LEU A 124 -20.02 -1.59 -2.29
N PHE A 125 -19.43 -2.36 -3.22
CA PHE A 125 -18.89 -3.68 -2.91
C PHE A 125 -17.80 -3.59 -1.83
N ILE A 126 -16.88 -2.63 -1.91
CA ILE A 126 -15.86 -2.39 -0.88
C ILE A 126 -16.48 -1.98 0.46
N GLU A 127 -17.50 -1.12 0.47
CA GLU A 127 -18.22 -0.76 1.69
C GLU A 127 -18.92 -1.96 2.35
N LEU A 128 -19.44 -2.90 1.54
CA LEU A 128 -19.99 -4.16 2.05
C LEU A 128 -18.92 -5.05 2.71
N CYS A 129 -17.73 -5.15 2.11
CA CYS A 129 -16.61 -5.88 2.69
C CYS A 129 -16.22 -5.32 4.07
N ARG A 130 -16.24 -3.99 4.19
CA ARG A 130 -15.92 -3.27 5.44
C ARG A 130 -16.98 -3.45 6.52
N HIS A 131 -18.24 -3.22 6.18
CA HIS A 131 -19.33 -3.22 7.17
C HIS A 131 -19.87 -4.61 7.49
N ARG A 132 -19.73 -5.60 6.60
CA ARG A 132 -20.29 -6.96 6.71
C ARG A 132 -21.81 -6.97 6.97
N ASN A 133 -22.48 -5.88 6.61
CA ASN A 133 -23.90 -5.64 6.84
C ASN A 133 -24.47 -4.77 5.71
N MET A 134 -25.53 -5.25 5.05
CA MET A 134 -26.15 -4.56 3.92
C MET A 134 -26.81 -3.23 4.30
N GLN A 135 -27.42 -3.15 5.48
CA GLN A 135 -28.08 -1.93 5.94
C GLN A 135 -27.05 -0.85 6.28
N SER A 136 -25.98 -1.21 6.97
CA SER A 136 -24.89 -0.27 7.29
C SER A 136 -24.23 0.29 6.02
N ALA A 137 -23.98 -0.57 5.02
CA ALA A 137 -23.45 -0.12 3.72
C ALA A 137 -24.45 0.73 2.92
N ALA A 138 -25.75 0.44 3.01
CA ALA A 138 -26.79 1.25 2.38
C ALA A 138 -26.80 2.68 2.96
N VAL A 139 -26.73 2.79 4.28
CA VAL A 139 -26.68 4.07 5.00
C VAL A 139 -25.41 4.84 4.66
N SER A 140 -24.22 4.19 4.65
CA SER A 140 -22.96 4.87 4.33
C SER A 140 -22.91 5.42 2.91
N MET A 141 -23.56 4.75 1.96
CA MET A 141 -23.60 5.13 0.54
C MET A 141 -24.82 6.01 0.16
N GLY A 142 -25.71 6.30 1.12
CA GLY A 142 -26.92 7.09 0.90
C GLY A 142 -27.91 6.45 -0.07
N ILE A 143 -28.04 5.12 -0.05
CA ILE A 143 -28.93 4.36 -0.94
C ILE A 143 -29.84 3.41 -0.14
N SER A 144 -30.83 2.83 -0.80
CA SER A 144 -31.72 1.86 -0.18
C SER A 144 -31.08 0.47 -0.12
N GLN A 145 -31.43 -0.33 0.89
CA GLN A 145 -30.99 -1.73 0.98
C GLN A 145 -31.38 -2.58 -0.26
N PRO A 146 -32.57 -2.42 -0.88
CA PRO A 146 -32.87 -3.09 -2.15
C PRO A 146 -31.89 -2.73 -3.28
N ALA A 147 -31.45 -1.47 -3.36
CA ALA A 147 -30.43 -1.06 -4.32
C ALA A 147 -29.08 -1.74 -4.04
N VAL A 148 -28.72 -1.92 -2.77
CA VAL A 148 -27.53 -2.71 -2.38
C VAL A 148 -27.65 -4.16 -2.85
N SER A 149 -28.79 -4.81 -2.60
CA SER A 149 -29.01 -6.19 -3.04
C SER A 149 -28.98 -6.33 -4.56
N ALA A 150 -29.56 -5.39 -5.31
CA ALA A 150 -29.53 -5.39 -6.77
C ALA A 150 -28.11 -5.21 -7.32
N ALA A 151 -27.32 -4.33 -6.71
CA ALA A 151 -25.91 -4.13 -7.06
C ALA A 151 -25.08 -5.40 -6.86
N VAL A 152 -25.22 -6.08 -5.72
CA VAL A 152 -24.53 -7.35 -5.44
C VAL A 152 -24.93 -8.41 -6.45
N ARG A 153 -26.24 -8.60 -6.72
CA ARG A 153 -26.71 -9.55 -7.74
C ARG A 153 -26.12 -9.27 -9.12
N THR A 154 -25.97 -8.00 -9.48
CA THR A 154 -25.37 -7.62 -10.77
C THR A 154 -23.89 -8.01 -10.84
N LEU A 155 -23.14 -7.81 -9.75
CA LEU A 155 -21.74 -8.24 -9.68
C LEU A 155 -21.61 -9.76 -9.73
N GLU A 156 -22.39 -10.48 -8.94
CA GLU A 156 -22.37 -11.95 -8.91
C GLU A 156 -22.79 -12.57 -10.24
N ALA A 157 -23.82 -12.01 -10.90
CA ALA A 157 -24.24 -12.48 -12.22
C ALA A 157 -23.17 -12.21 -13.30
N GLY A 158 -22.52 -11.04 -13.24
CA GLY A 158 -21.42 -10.68 -14.14
C GLY A 158 -20.19 -11.56 -13.94
N ALA A 159 -19.79 -11.75 -12.68
CA ALA A 159 -18.65 -12.58 -12.29
C ALA A 159 -18.90 -14.08 -12.52
N GLY A 160 -20.15 -14.53 -12.34
CA GLY A 160 -20.57 -15.93 -12.51
C GLY A 160 -20.38 -16.81 -11.27
N PHE A 161 -20.13 -16.22 -10.10
CA PHE A 161 -19.97 -16.92 -8.82
C PHE A 161 -20.43 -16.03 -7.66
N PRO A 162 -20.83 -16.62 -6.51
CA PRO A 162 -21.23 -15.86 -5.33
C PRO A 162 -20.01 -15.14 -4.74
N LEU A 163 -20.18 -13.86 -4.42
CA LEU A 163 -19.15 -13.03 -3.79
C LEU A 163 -19.33 -13.00 -2.28
N PHE A 164 -20.56 -13.15 -1.80
CA PHE A 164 -20.87 -13.18 -0.38
C PHE A 164 -21.66 -14.42 0.02
N GLU A 165 -21.48 -14.82 1.26
CA GLU A 165 -22.28 -15.84 1.92
C GLU A 165 -22.88 -15.29 3.22
N ARG A 166 -24.05 -15.81 3.59
CA ARG A 166 -24.70 -15.45 4.86
C ARG A 166 -24.19 -16.36 5.96
N SER A 167 -23.74 -15.75 7.05
CA SER A 167 -23.28 -16.44 8.25
C SER A 167 -23.99 -15.87 9.49
N SER A 168 -23.90 -16.57 10.62
CA SER A 168 -24.32 -16.06 11.93
C SER A 168 -23.57 -14.79 12.34
N ARG A 169 -22.40 -14.53 11.74
CA ARG A 169 -21.59 -13.31 11.94
C ARG A 169 -21.89 -12.18 10.94
N GLY A 170 -22.94 -12.31 10.13
CA GLY A 170 -23.33 -11.34 9.11
C GLY A 170 -22.97 -11.78 7.69
N LEU A 171 -22.76 -10.80 6.81
CA LEU A 171 -22.39 -11.02 5.42
C LEU A 171 -20.87 -11.18 5.30
N LEU A 172 -20.41 -12.37 4.89
CA LEU A 172 -18.99 -12.68 4.75
C LEU A 172 -18.62 -12.89 3.29
N LEU A 173 -17.36 -12.63 2.93
CA LEU A 173 -16.85 -12.92 1.61
C LEU A 173 -16.61 -14.42 1.43
N THR A 174 -16.97 -14.93 0.25
CA THR A 174 -16.49 -16.24 -0.21
C THR A 174 -14.99 -16.16 -0.54
N GLU A 175 -14.33 -17.29 -0.80
CA GLU A 175 -12.93 -17.30 -1.29
C GLU A 175 -12.78 -16.49 -2.60
N TYR A 176 -13.75 -16.64 -3.51
CA TYR A 176 -13.82 -15.83 -4.72
C TYR A 176 -14.07 -14.35 -4.39
N GLY A 177 -14.91 -14.06 -3.41
CA GLY A 177 -15.16 -12.71 -2.90
C GLY A 177 -13.89 -12.01 -2.38
N GLN A 178 -13.02 -12.73 -1.68
CA GLN A 178 -11.74 -12.18 -1.19
C GLN A 178 -10.81 -11.79 -2.35
N THR A 179 -10.70 -12.64 -3.37
CA THR A 179 -9.90 -12.32 -4.58
C THR A 179 -10.54 -11.19 -5.39
N PHE A 180 -11.88 -11.17 -5.48
CA PHE A 180 -12.64 -10.10 -6.12
C PHE A 180 -12.39 -8.76 -5.41
N GLU A 181 -12.39 -8.73 -4.08
CA GLU A 181 -12.07 -7.54 -3.29
C GLU A 181 -10.68 -7.01 -3.59
N LEU A 182 -9.67 -7.88 -3.59
CA LEU A 182 -8.30 -7.48 -3.92
C LEU A 182 -8.24 -6.78 -5.29
N ARG A 183 -8.86 -7.35 -6.32
CA ARG A 183 -8.86 -6.82 -7.70
C ARG A 183 -9.64 -5.51 -7.81
N VAL A 184 -10.79 -5.40 -7.14
CA VAL A 184 -11.58 -4.16 -7.13
C VAL A 184 -10.83 -3.03 -6.44
N ARG A 185 -10.21 -3.30 -5.28
CA ARG A 185 -9.39 -2.30 -4.57
C ARG A 185 -8.27 -1.78 -5.47
N ARG A 186 -7.53 -2.66 -6.14
CA ARG A 186 -6.47 -2.26 -7.09
C ARG A 186 -6.95 -1.27 -8.14
N ALA A 187 -8.02 -1.61 -8.86
CA ALA A 187 -8.54 -0.76 -9.92
C ALA A 187 -9.04 0.60 -9.39
N LEU A 188 -9.74 0.62 -8.26
CA LEU A 188 -10.20 1.85 -7.64
C LEU A 188 -9.03 2.69 -7.08
N ASN A 189 -8.00 2.05 -6.54
CA ASN A 189 -6.80 2.71 -6.03
C ASN A 189 -6.03 3.42 -7.14
N GLU A 190 -5.84 2.77 -8.29
CA GLU A 190 -5.25 3.40 -9.48
C GLU A 190 -6.12 4.55 -10.01
N LEU A 191 -7.45 4.39 -10.01
CA LEU A 191 -8.38 5.43 -10.46
C LEU A 191 -8.28 6.69 -9.59
N ARG A 192 -8.15 6.51 -8.26
CA ARG A 192 -7.99 7.61 -7.31
C ARG A 192 -6.72 8.42 -7.53
N GLN A 193 -5.70 7.88 -8.20
CA GLN A 193 -4.45 8.59 -8.47
C GLN A 193 -4.54 9.59 -9.63
N ILE A 194 -5.51 9.46 -10.54
CA ILE A 194 -5.61 10.32 -11.73
C ILE A 194 -5.63 11.82 -11.37
N PRO A 195 -6.48 12.31 -10.45
CA PRO A 195 -6.50 13.72 -10.09
C PRO A 195 -5.17 14.23 -9.49
N TYR A 196 -4.39 13.35 -8.85
CA TYR A 196 -3.10 13.68 -8.26
C TYR A 196 -1.99 13.80 -9.32
N GLU A 197 -2.04 12.99 -10.38
CA GLU A 197 -1.16 13.16 -11.54
C GLU A 197 -1.38 14.50 -12.23
N VAL A 198 -2.66 14.86 -12.44
CA VAL A 198 -3.03 16.14 -13.05
C VAL A 198 -2.52 17.31 -12.20
N ALA A 199 -2.75 17.28 -10.89
CA ALA A 199 -2.28 18.34 -9.98
C ALA A 199 -0.74 18.47 -9.96
N ALA A 200 0.00 17.37 -10.11
CA ALA A 200 1.45 17.41 -10.14
C ALA A 200 2.02 18.11 -11.39
N LEU A 201 1.33 18.03 -12.53
CA LEU A 201 1.69 18.80 -13.74
C LEU A 201 1.58 20.31 -13.53
N GLU A 202 0.72 20.74 -12.60
CA GLU A 202 0.57 22.14 -12.20
C GLU A 202 1.58 22.55 -11.11
N GLY A 203 2.57 21.70 -10.82
CA GLY A 203 3.57 21.92 -9.77
C GLY A 203 3.06 21.65 -8.35
N MET A 204 1.85 21.11 -8.20
CA MET A 204 1.25 20.82 -6.90
C MET A 204 1.39 19.34 -6.53
N VAL A 205 2.45 19.00 -5.80
CA VAL A 205 2.55 17.68 -5.16
C VAL A 205 1.66 17.66 -3.91
N ARG A 206 0.53 16.96 -4.01
CA ARG A 206 -0.47 16.81 -2.94
C ARG A 206 -1.09 15.41 -2.97
N GLY A 207 -1.81 15.07 -1.90
CA GLY A 207 -2.55 13.81 -1.79
C GLY A 207 -2.15 12.99 -0.59
N VAL A 208 -2.47 11.69 -0.64
CA VAL A 208 -2.23 10.76 0.46
C VAL A 208 -1.12 9.79 0.07
N VAL A 209 -0.17 9.58 0.97
CA VAL A 209 0.82 8.50 0.88
C VAL A 209 0.60 7.55 2.05
N SER A 210 0.23 6.31 1.74
CA SER A 210 0.04 5.25 2.71
C SER A 210 1.30 4.37 2.78
N VAL A 211 1.94 4.30 3.95
CA VAL A 211 3.20 3.58 4.16
C VAL A 211 3.04 2.51 5.22
N GLY A 212 3.31 1.26 4.86
CA GLY A 212 3.51 0.20 5.84
C GLY A 212 4.89 0.34 6.49
N ALA A 213 4.95 0.65 7.78
CA ALA A 213 6.19 0.99 8.47
C ALA A 213 6.58 -0.09 9.49
N LEU A 214 7.64 -0.84 9.19
CA LEU A 214 8.16 -1.87 10.08
C LEU A 214 9.37 -1.35 10.89
N PRO A 215 9.56 -1.84 12.12
CA PRO A 215 10.73 -1.51 12.89
C PRO A 215 12.04 -1.94 12.18
N PRO A 216 13.09 -1.09 12.22
CA PRO A 216 13.23 0.11 13.06
C PRO A 216 13.06 1.43 12.30
N VAL A 217 12.76 1.37 11.00
CA VAL A 217 12.65 2.58 10.18
C VAL A 217 11.60 3.53 10.74
N ARG A 218 10.54 2.98 11.32
CA ARG A 218 9.49 3.71 12.05
C ARG A 218 10.01 4.61 13.18
N SER A 219 11.16 4.31 13.78
CA SER A 219 11.70 5.06 14.92
C SER A 219 12.66 6.19 14.55
N ARG A 220 13.20 6.20 13.32
CA ARG A 220 14.24 7.15 12.90
C ARG A 220 14.02 7.70 11.50
N ILE A 221 14.18 6.86 10.48
CA ILE A 221 14.21 7.33 9.07
C ILE A 221 12.84 7.84 8.63
N LEU A 222 11.75 7.12 8.93
CA LEU A 222 10.41 7.53 8.48
C LEU A 222 9.94 8.85 9.15
N PRO A 223 10.05 9.04 10.47
CA PRO A 223 9.73 10.34 11.09
C PRO A 223 10.55 11.50 10.53
N GLN A 224 11.85 11.30 10.28
CA GLN A 224 12.70 12.32 9.65
C GLN A 224 12.26 12.63 8.21
N ALA A 225 11.88 11.60 7.45
CA ALA A 225 11.38 11.76 6.10
C ALA A 225 10.05 12.51 6.06
N ILE A 226 9.12 12.18 6.95
CA ILE A 226 7.83 12.88 7.11
C ILE A 226 8.06 14.34 7.51
N ALA A 227 8.98 14.62 8.43
CA ALA A 227 9.32 15.98 8.83
C ALA A 227 9.83 16.81 7.64
N ARG A 228 10.77 16.29 6.85
CA ARG A 228 11.26 16.95 5.63
C ARG A 228 10.16 17.13 4.59
N LEU A 229 9.35 16.09 4.34
CA LEU A 229 8.24 16.14 3.39
C LEU A 229 7.22 17.22 3.77
N SER A 230 6.87 17.33 5.07
CA SER A 230 5.90 18.32 5.56
C SER A 230 6.36 19.77 5.35
N GLN A 231 7.66 20.00 5.28
CA GLN A 231 8.24 21.32 5.01
C GLN A 231 8.21 21.67 3.52
N THR A 232 8.46 20.69 2.64
CA THR A 232 8.54 20.93 1.18
C THR A 232 7.22 20.70 0.43
N HIS A 233 6.32 19.87 0.96
CA HIS A 233 5.06 19.47 0.32
C HIS A 233 3.88 19.45 1.31
N ARG A 234 3.42 20.65 1.71
CA ARG A 234 2.34 20.82 2.70
C ARG A 234 0.99 20.22 2.30
N GLY A 235 0.77 19.96 1.02
CA GLY A 235 -0.44 19.31 0.49
C GLY A 235 -0.44 17.79 0.62
N VAL A 236 0.63 17.18 1.14
CA VAL A 236 0.76 15.73 1.29
C VAL A 236 0.42 15.30 2.70
N ARG A 237 -0.54 14.37 2.82
CA ARG A 237 -0.86 13.66 4.05
C ARG A 237 -0.18 12.28 4.03
N VAL A 238 0.61 11.99 5.06
CA VAL A 238 1.21 10.66 5.22
C VAL A 238 0.36 9.85 6.21
N VAL A 239 -0.02 8.64 5.81
CA VAL A 239 -0.71 7.65 6.65
C VAL A 239 0.26 6.50 6.89
N THR A 240 0.51 6.18 8.16
CA THR A 240 1.39 5.07 8.52
C THR A 240 0.56 3.89 9.01
N ASP A 241 0.91 2.69 8.54
CA ASP A 241 0.33 1.43 8.99
C ASP A 241 1.38 0.56 9.67
N GLU A 242 1.01 -0.01 10.81
CA GLU A 242 1.89 -0.60 11.80
C GLU A 242 1.54 -2.06 12.10
N ARG A 243 0.78 -2.67 11.20
CA ARG A 243 0.38 -4.08 11.27
C ARG A 243 1.52 -5.06 11.04
N PRO A 244 1.31 -6.35 11.37
CA PRO A 244 2.22 -7.43 11.01
C PRO A 244 2.58 -7.44 9.51
N TYR A 245 3.78 -7.95 9.20
CA TYR A 245 4.33 -7.95 7.85
C TYR A 245 3.38 -8.51 6.79
N ASP A 246 2.76 -9.67 7.06
CA ASP A 246 1.90 -10.36 6.11
C ASP A 246 0.63 -9.56 5.78
N ASP A 247 0.11 -8.80 6.76
CA ASP A 247 -1.05 -7.92 6.57
C ASP A 247 -0.66 -6.73 5.69
N LEU A 248 0.50 -6.11 5.93
CA LEU A 248 1.02 -5.02 5.09
C LEU A 248 1.26 -5.49 3.65
N LEU A 249 1.72 -6.72 3.45
CA LEU A 249 1.88 -7.28 2.10
C LEU A 249 0.55 -7.53 1.40
N ALA A 250 -0.51 -7.89 2.14
CA ALA A 250 -1.86 -8.00 1.57
C ALA A 250 -2.37 -6.61 1.11
N GLU A 251 -2.16 -5.57 1.91
CA GLU A 251 -2.58 -4.21 1.57
C GLU A 251 -1.76 -3.60 0.43
N LEU A 252 -0.44 -3.81 0.43
CA LEU A 252 0.43 -3.42 -0.68
C LEU A 252 -0.02 -4.08 -1.98
N ARG A 253 -0.40 -5.37 -1.92
CA ARG A 253 -0.97 -6.06 -3.09
C ARG A 253 -2.28 -5.45 -3.53
N SER A 254 -3.11 -4.92 -2.64
CA SER A 254 -4.38 -4.27 -3.02
C SER A 254 -4.21 -2.82 -3.49
N GLY A 255 -3.03 -2.22 -3.29
CA GLY A 255 -2.77 -0.80 -3.53
C GLY A 255 -3.32 0.13 -2.44
N ASP A 256 -3.75 -0.42 -1.30
CA ASP A 256 -4.18 0.37 -0.13
C ASP A 256 -2.98 1.00 0.59
N ILE A 257 -1.79 0.40 0.41
CA ILE A 257 -0.48 0.93 0.81
C ILE A 257 0.38 1.12 -0.44
N ASP A 258 1.07 2.26 -0.53
CA ASP A 258 1.95 2.59 -1.66
C ASP A 258 3.26 1.80 -1.64
N PHE A 259 3.82 1.62 -0.44
CA PHE A 259 5.03 0.83 -0.21
C PHE A 259 5.16 0.41 1.26
N VAL A 260 5.90 -0.67 1.48
CA VAL A 260 6.34 -1.08 2.83
C VAL A 260 7.79 -0.71 3.01
N LEU A 261 8.13 -0.16 4.18
CA LEU A 261 9.47 0.28 4.53
C LEU A 261 9.91 -0.37 5.84
N GLY A 262 11.00 -1.12 5.80
CA GLY A 262 11.62 -1.75 6.97
C GLY A 262 12.36 -3.04 6.64
N ALA A 263 12.34 -4.01 7.56
CA ALA A 263 13.08 -5.26 7.36
C ALA A 263 12.56 -6.03 6.14
N ILE A 264 13.48 -6.33 5.22
CA ILE A 264 13.18 -7.09 3.99
C ILE A 264 13.31 -8.58 4.31
N ALA A 265 12.24 -9.34 4.08
CA ALA A 265 12.31 -10.79 3.95
C ALA A 265 12.65 -11.19 2.51
N ASN A 266 13.08 -12.43 2.28
CA ASN A 266 13.10 -12.97 0.92
C ASN A 266 11.65 -13.07 0.45
N VAL A 267 11.20 -12.09 -0.31
CA VAL A 267 9.87 -12.10 -0.92
C VAL A 267 9.93 -12.94 -2.18
N ASP A 268 8.98 -13.85 -2.33
CA ASP A 268 8.84 -14.61 -3.56
C ASP A 268 8.41 -13.66 -4.69
N VAL A 269 9.27 -13.48 -5.70
CA VAL A 269 8.97 -12.59 -6.84
C VAL A 269 7.69 -13.03 -7.56
N SER A 270 7.32 -14.32 -7.46
CA SER A 270 6.09 -14.86 -8.04
C SER A 270 4.81 -14.25 -7.45
N VAL A 271 4.88 -13.60 -6.29
CA VAL A 271 3.73 -12.93 -5.67
C VAL A 271 3.53 -11.47 -6.11
N GLY A 272 4.27 -11.01 -7.14
CA GLY A 272 4.10 -9.69 -7.74
C GLY A 272 4.66 -8.55 -6.87
N LEU A 273 5.68 -8.85 -6.07
CA LEU A 273 6.33 -7.92 -5.16
C LEU A 273 7.84 -7.87 -5.44
N VAL A 274 8.43 -6.70 -5.30
CA VAL A 274 9.87 -6.47 -5.46
C VAL A 274 10.41 -5.72 -4.26
N THR A 275 11.68 -5.92 -3.95
CA THR A 275 12.34 -5.30 -2.80
C THR A 275 13.56 -4.51 -3.23
N GLU A 276 13.74 -3.33 -2.66
CA GLU A 276 14.93 -2.49 -2.86
C GLU A 276 15.68 -2.38 -1.54
N LEU A 277 16.94 -2.85 -1.51
CA LEU A 277 17.81 -2.69 -0.34
C LEU A 277 18.20 -1.22 -0.18
N LEU A 278 17.94 -0.66 1.01
CA LEU A 278 18.43 0.67 1.39
C LEU A 278 19.75 0.60 2.15
N TYR A 279 19.80 -0.23 3.20
CA TYR A 279 21.00 -0.40 4.02
C TYR A 279 20.95 -1.73 4.80
N ARG A 280 22.09 -2.11 5.36
CA ARG A 280 22.21 -3.23 6.30
C ARG A 280 22.24 -2.70 7.72
N GLU A 281 21.60 -3.43 8.61
CA GLU A 281 21.50 -3.04 10.00
C GLU A 281 21.85 -4.22 10.91
N SER A 282 22.44 -3.90 12.07
CA SER A 282 22.72 -4.86 13.12
C SER A 282 21.67 -4.78 14.24
N MET A 283 21.28 -5.95 14.75
CA MET A 283 20.65 -6.09 16.07
C MET A 283 21.71 -6.53 17.09
N CYS A 284 21.62 -5.98 18.29
CA CYS A 284 22.54 -6.22 19.40
C CYS A 284 21.76 -6.41 20.71
N ALA A 285 22.48 -6.79 21.76
CA ALA A 285 21.95 -6.79 23.12
C ALA A 285 22.02 -5.37 23.67
N LEU A 286 20.87 -4.79 24.03
CA LEU A 286 20.74 -3.45 24.60
C LEU A 286 20.42 -3.54 26.09
N VAL A 287 21.03 -2.65 26.86
CA VAL A 287 20.85 -2.52 28.32
C VAL A 287 20.86 -1.06 28.73
N ARG A 288 20.33 -0.72 29.91
CA ARG A 288 20.52 0.62 30.49
C ARG A 288 21.98 0.94 30.76
N GLN A 289 22.25 2.24 30.85
CA GLN A 289 23.47 2.76 31.42
C GLN A 289 23.73 2.17 32.82
N GLY A 290 24.97 1.78 33.07
CA GLY A 290 25.39 1.24 34.35
C GLY A 290 25.03 -0.23 34.61
N HIS A 291 24.48 -0.95 33.63
CA HIS A 291 24.23 -2.38 33.71
C HIS A 291 25.51 -3.16 34.08
N PRO A 292 25.44 -4.20 34.96
CA PRO A 292 26.62 -4.92 35.42
C PRO A 292 27.49 -5.50 34.29
N LEU A 293 26.86 -6.04 33.24
CA LEU A 293 27.58 -6.57 32.07
C LEU A 293 28.27 -5.48 31.23
N ALA A 294 27.72 -4.26 31.18
CA ALA A 294 28.34 -3.16 30.42
C ALA A 294 29.65 -2.71 31.08
N ARG A 295 29.74 -2.78 32.41
CA ARG A 295 30.93 -2.39 33.19
C ARG A 295 32.13 -3.33 33.01
N GLN A 296 31.90 -4.55 32.52
CA GLN A 296 32.96 -5.55 32.35
C GLN A 296 33.90 -5.23 31.17
N GLY A 297 33.45 -4.42 30.20
CA GLY A 297 34.25 -4.00 29.05
C GLY A 297 34.69 -5.13 28.11
N LYS A 298 34.07 -6.32 28.21
CA LYS A 298 34.39 -7.51 27.42
C LYS A 298 33.13 -8.05 26.74
N ALA A 299 33.33 -8.80 25.65
CA ALA A 299 32.23 -9.50 24.98
C ALA A 299 31.53 -10.46 25.94
N CYS A 300 30.21 -10.30 26.09
CA CYS A 300 29.40 -11.08 27.00
C CYS A 300 29.14 -12.48 26.43
N SER A 301 29.30 -13.50 27.28
CA SER A 301 28.90 -14.86 26.94
C SER A 301 27.38 -14.97 26.90
N VAL A 302 26.86 -15.92 26.13
CA VAL A 302 25.42 -16.18 26.05
C VAL A 302 24.85 -16.58 27.41
N ASP A 303 25.60 -17.35 28.19
CA ASP A 303 25.20 -17.81 29.52
C ASP A 303 25.11 -16.64 30.51
N ALA A 304 26.03 -15.66 30.42
CA ALA A 304 25.96 -14.44 31.22
C ALA A 304 24.75 -13.56 30.85
N ILE A 305 24.36 -13.53 29.58
CA ILE A 305 23.16 -12.82 29.12
C ILE A 305 21.89 -13.51 29.62
N GLN A 306 21.80 -14.83 29.54
CA GLN A 306 20.62 -15.60 29.97
C GLN A 306 20.41 -15.61 31.50
N ALA A 307 21.40 -15.18 32.28
CA ALA A 307 21.25 -14.99 33.72
C ALA A 307 20.32 -13.80 34.07
N TYR A 308 20.04 -12.92 33.11
CA TYR A 308 19.14 -11.78 33.26
C TYR A 308 17.80 -12.04 32.55
N GLY A 309 16.80 -11.23 32.88
CA GLY A 309 15.53 -11.24 32.16
C GLY A 309 15.71 -10.76 30.71
N LEU A 310 15.12 -11.49 29.75
CA LEU A 310 15.28 -11.18 28.32
C LEU A 310 13.99 -10.61 27.71
N ILE A 311 14.13 -9.50 27.00
CA ILE A 311 13.08 -8.90 26.18
C ILE A 311 13.34 -9.28 24.72
N LEU A 312 12.51 -10.16 24.17
CA LEU A 312 12.68 -10.68 22.81
C LEU A 312 11.49 -10.32 21.91
N PRO A 313 11.70 -10.23 20.58
CA PRO A 313 10.60 -10.09 19.64
C PRO A 313 9.64 -11.29 19.70
N ARG A 314 8.36 -11.05 19.38
CA ARG A 314 7.31 -12.09 19.38
C ARG A 314 7.70 -13.27 18.48
N GLN A 315 7.32 -14.48 18.90
CA GLN A 315 7.77 -15.77 18.36
C GLN A 315 7.66 -15.91 16.82
N LYS A 316 6.64 -15.31 16.20
CA LYS A 316 6.39 -15.41 14.74
C LYS A 316 7.04 -14.30 13.91
N SER A 317 7.69 -13.32 14.53
CA SER A 317 8.27 -12.17 13.83
C SER A 317 9.57 -12.52 13.09
N LEU A 318 9.87 -11.77 12.02
CA LEU A 318 11.14 -11.88 11.30
C LEU A 318 12.35 -11.63 12.22
N ALA A 319 12.25 -10.65 13.10
CA ALA A 319 13.29 -10.33 14.08
C ALA A 319 13.57 -11.50 15.03
N ARG A 320 12.54 -12.20 15.51
CA ARG A 320 12.73 -13.39 16.37
C ARG A 320 13.42 -14.53 15.62
N LYS A 321 13.00 -14.81 14.39
CA LYS A 321 13.64 -15.84 13.56
C LYS A 321 15.13 -15.58 13.40
N LEU A 322 15.52 -14.33 13.16
CA LEU A 322 16.92 -13.93 13.02
C LEU A 322 17.71 -14.14 14.33
N VAL A 323 17.15 -13.74 15.48
CA VAL A 323 17.76 -13.98 16.80
C VAL A 323 17.96 -15.48 17.03
N ASP A 324 16.89 -16.27 16.90
CA ASP A 324 16.95 -17.72 17.15
C ASP A 324 17.95 -18.43 16.23
N GLU A 325 17.99 -18.05 14.94
CA GLU A 325 18.92 -18.64 13.97
C GLU A 325 20.38 -18.29 14.28
N HIS A 326 20.64 -17.06 14.69
CA HIS A 326 21.99 -16.62 15.02
C HIS A 326 22.56 -17.33 16.25
N PHE A 327 21.79 -17.49 17.32
CA PHE A 327 22.23 -18.27 18.48
C PHE A 327 22.39 -19.76 18.15
N ARG A 328 21.50 -20.32 17.31
CA ARG A 328 21.61 -21.71 16.85
C ARG A 328 22.87 -21.96 16.03
N ARG A 329 23.23 -21.04 15.11
CA ARG A 329 24.46 -21.13 14.30
C ARG A 329 25.74 -21.12 15.14
N HIS A 330 25.69 -20.52 16.32
CA HIS A 330 26.80 -20.51 17.29
C HIS A 330 26.73 -21.67 18.31
N GLY A 331 25.98 -22.73 18.00
CA GLY A 331 25.90 -23.94 18.83
C GLY A 331 25.18 -23.74 20.17
N ARG A 332 24.36 -22.68 20.31
CA ARG A 332 23.63 -22.37 21.55
C ARG A 332 22.14 -22.73 21.43
N LYS A 333 21.53 -23.04 22.58
CA LYS A 333 20.08 -23.20 22.70
C LYS A 333 19.39 -21.85 22.40
N ALA A 334 18.13 -21.92 21.98
CA ALA A 334 17.31 -20.73 21.79
C ALA A 334 17.20 -19.93 23.11
N LEU A 335 17.23 -18.60 23.00
CA LEU A 335 17.05 -17.72 24.15
C LEU A 335 15.62 -17.88 24.71
N VAL A 336 15.51 -17.87 26.04
CA VAL A 336 14.23 -17.91 26.74
C VAL A 336 13.79 -16.49 27.04
N ALA A 337 12.67 -16.07 26.48
CA ALA A 337 12.11 -14.74 26.73
C ALA A 337 11.50 -14.67 28.13
N THR A 338 11.82 -13.62 28.88
CA THR A 338 11.02 -13.19 30.04
C THR A 338 9.83 -12.35 29.58
N VAL A 339 10.05 -11.51 28.56
CA VAL A 339 9.03 -10.66 27.93
C VAL A 339 9.10 -10.84 26.42
N GLU A 340 7.95 -11.10 25.79
CA GLU A 340 7.83 -11.17 24.33
C GLU A 340 7.06 -9.98 23.78
N THR A 341 7.76 -8.99 23.24
CA THR A 341 7.14 -7.78 22.69
C THR A 341 8.00 -7.14 21.61
N ALA A 342 7.35 -6.38 20.74
CA ALA A 342 8.01 -5.43 19.82
C ALA A 342 7.53 -4.00 20.06
N ASP A 343 6.76 -3.78 21.14
CA ASP A 343 6.30 -2.46 21.54
C ASP A 343 7.47 -1.67 22.15
N LEU A 344 7.79 -0.54 21.53
CA LEU A 344 8.96 0.24 21.92
C LEU A 344 8.79 0.99 23.23
N ALA A 345 7.56 1.37 23.60
CA ALA A 345 7.31 2.00 24.89
C ALA A 345 7.55 1.01 26.03
N VAL A 346 7.10 -0.24 25.85
CA VAL A 346 7.35 -1.33 26.81
C VAL A 346 8.84 -1.68 26.88
N VAL A 347 9.49 -1.90 25.73
CA VAL A 347 10.93 -2.21 25.65
C VAL A 347 11.75 -1.12 26.34
N ARG A 348 11.51 0.15 25.99
CA ARG A 348 12.26 1.29 26.53
C ARG A 348 12.09 1.41 28.04
N SER A 349 10.85 1.35 28.54
CA SER A 349 10.59 1.50 29.98
C SER A 349 11.25 0.37 30.78
N LEU A 350 11.13 -0.89 30.32
CA LEU A 350 11.79 -2.02 30.97
C LEU A 350 13.31 -1.92 30.94
N LEU A 351 13.89 -1.47 29.82
CA LEU A 351 15.34 -1.28 29.72
C LEU A 351 15.83 -0.24 30.72
N LEU A 352 15.16 0.91 30.82
CA LEU A 352 15.58 2.01 31.70
C LEU A 352 15.41 1.67 33.19
N ASP A 353 14.35 0.93 33.54
CA ASP A 353 13.97 0.70 34.95
C ASP A 353 14.53 -0.61 35.53
N THR A 354 15.15 -1.47 34.73
CA THR A 354 15.58 -2.82 35.16
C THR A 354 16.96 -3.22 34.60
N ASP A 355 17.47 -4.37 35.05
CA ASP A 355 18.62 -5.04 34.44
C ASP A 355 18.21 -6.08 33.37
N MET A 356 17.04 -5.92 32.74
CA MET A 356 16.67 -6.75 31.60
C MET A 356 17.51 -6.39 30.36
N ILE A 357 17.70 -7.39 29.50
CA ILE A 357 18.47 -7.27 28.26
C ILE A 357 17.52 -7.44 27.07
N ALA A 358 17.55 -6.50 26.13
CA ALA A 358 16.70 -6.56 24.94
C ALA A 358 17.52 -6.84 23.68
N PHE A 359 17.00 -7.70 22.79
CA PHE A 359 17.65 -7.98 21.50
C PHE A 359 16.94 -7.26 20.36
N LEU A 360 17.48 -6.11 19.96
CA LEU A 360 16.95 -5.27 18.89
C LEU A 360 18.03 -4.35 18.30
N SER A 361 17.70 -3.62 17.24
CA SER A 361 18.61 -2.61 16.67
C SER A 361 18.61 -1.33 17.51
N GLU A 362 19.78 -0.70 17.68
CA GLU A 362 19.93 0.63 18.28
C GLU A 362 19.00 1.67 17.65
N ASN A 363 18.65 1.55 16.36
CA ASN A 363 17.75 2.48 15.69
C ASN A 363 16.33 2.52 16.29
N HIS A 364 15.91 1.48 17.02
CA HIS A 364 14.62 1.50 17.72
C HIS A 364 14.59 2.49 18.90
N VAL A 365 15.73 2.66 19.56
CA VAL A 365 15.93 3.49 20.77
C VAL A 365 17.05 4.50 20.52
N HIS A 366 17.12 5.03 19.29
CA HIS A 366 18.24 5.83 18.82
C HIS A 366 18.54 7.03 19.72
N ARG A 367 17.49 7.71 20.22
CA ARG A 367 17.66 8.84 21.15
C ARG A 367 18.31 8.41 22.46
N ASP A 368 17.81 7.35 23.08
CA ASP A 368 18.36 6.84 24.35
C ASP A 368 19.81 6.35 24.19
N VAL A 369 20.18 5.85 23.00
CA VAL A 369 21.57 5.48 22.68
C VAL A 369 22.45 6.71 22.51
N VAL A 370 21.97 7.75 21.82
CA VAL A 370 22.71 9.01 21.64
C VAL A 370 22.89 9.74 22.97
N ASP A 371 21.87 9.75 23.83
CA ASP A 371 21.89 10.38 25.14
C ASP A 371 22.71 9.57 26.16
N GLY A 372 23.02 8.30 25.85
CA GLY A 372 23.83 7.41 26.67
C GLY A 372 23.06 6.68 27.77
N ASP A 373 21.73 6.78 27.78
CA ASP A 373 20.82 6.11 28.70
C ASP A 373 20.71 4.61 28.41
N ILE A 374 20.86 4.22 27.14
CA ILE A 374 20.89 2.83 26.69
C ILE A 374 22.22 2.58 25.96
N VAL A 375 22.87 1.46 26.28
CA VAL A 375 24.15 1.08 25.68
C VAL A 375 24.04 -0.32 25.08
N SER A 376 24.75 -0.54 23.97
CA SER A 376 24.88 -1.87 23.37
C SER A 376 25.99 -2.68 24.03
N LEU A 377 25.71 -3.95 24.28
CA LEU A 377 26.68 -4.91 24.78
C LEU A 377 27.35 -5.62 23.60
N PRO A 378 28.70 -5.68 23.56
CA PRO A 378 29.38 -6.60 22.66
C PRO A 378 29.04 -8.04 23.10
N THR A 379 28.61 -8.88 22.15
CA THR A 379 28.33 -10.29 22.42
C THR A 379 29.32 -11.18 21.67
N VAL A 380 29.63 -12.35 22.25
CA VAL A 380 30.53 -13.33 21.60
C VAL A 380 29.96 -13.86 20.29
N ALA A 381 28.64 -13.80 20.08
CA ALA A 381 27.98 -14.22 18.86
C ALA A 381 28.08 -13.18 17.72
N GLY A 382 28.58 -11.97 18.01
CA GLY A 382 28.71 -10.89 17.03
C GLY A 382 27.39 -10.17 16.72
N ALA A 383 27.40 -9.34 15.68
CA ALA A 383 26.25 -8.57 15.26
C ALA A 383 25.29 -9.40 14.39
N LEU A 384 23.99 -9.28 14.66
CA LEU A 384 22.96 -9.91 13.85
C LEU A 384 22.57 -8.99 12.69
N GLU A 385 23.04 -9.27 11.48
CA GLU A 385 22.70 -8.45 10.31
C GLU A 385 21.31 -8.74 9.75
N ARG A 386 20.63 -7.68 9.32
CA ARG A 386 19.42 -7.74 8.50
C ARG A 386 19.41 -6.67 7.42
N LYS A 387 18.69 -6.96 6.34
CA LYS A 387 18.47 -6.03 5.22
C LYS A 387 17.28 -5.13 5.52
N ILE A 388 17.45 -3.82 5.38
CA ILE A 388 16.40 -2.83 5.51
C ILE A 388 16.18 -2.19 4.14
N GLY A 389 14.93 -1.97 3.77
CA GLY A 389 14.61 -1.18 2.59
C GLY A 389 13.13 -1.18 2.24
N PHE A 390 12.84 -0.99 0.96
CA PHE A 390 11.48 -0.92 0.46
C PHE A 390 10.99 -2.29 -0.01
N THR A 391 9.69 -2.51 0.12
CA THR A 391 8.94 -3.50 -0.65
C THR A 391 7.86 -2.77 -1.44
N PHE A 392 7.83 -3.01 -2.74
CA PHE A 392 6.89 -2.44 -3.70
C PHE A 392 6.13 -3.54 -4.40
N ARG A 393 5.01 -3.18 -5.02
CA ARG A 393 4.40 -4.02 -6.06
C ARG A 393 5.29 -3.96 -7.32
N SER A 394 5.50 -5.08 -8.00
CA SER A 394 6.41 -5.16 -9.16
C SER A 394 6.03 -4.22 -10.29
N ASP A 395 4.73 -3.94 -10.43
CA ASP A 395 4.13 -3.06 -11.42
C ASP A 395 3.66 -1.74 -10.76
N SER A 396 4.25 -1.28 -9.66
CA SER A 396 3.85 -0.01 -9.02
C SER A 396 4.09 1.19 -9.96
N ALA A 397 3.09 2.06 -10.12
CA ALA A 397 3.29 3.44 -10.54
C ALA A 397 3.03 4.35 -9.34
N HIS A 398 4.09 4.71 -8.64
CA HIS A 398 3.98 5.56 -7.46
C HIS A 398 3.38 6.92 -7.81
N SER A 399 2.47 7.40 -6.98
CA SER A 399 1.95 8.76 -7.10
C SER A 399 3.09 9.78 -6.92
N PRO A 400 2.91 11.02 -7.39
CA PRO A 400 3.88 12.10 -7.17
C PRO A 400 4.22 12.29 -5.68
N ALA A 401 3.21 12.16 -4.81
CA ALA A 401 3.40 12.25 -3.36
C ALA A 401 4.23 11.07 -2.80
N ALA A 402 3.96 9.84 -3.26
CA ALA A 402 4.72 8.67 -2.85
C ALA A 402 6.18 8.76 -3.33
N LEU A 403 6.42 9.20 -4.57
CA LEU A 403 7.77 9.43 -5.10
C LEU A 403 8.55 10.46 -4.29
N ALA A 404 7.91 11.54 -3.88
CA ALA A 404 8.54 12.56 -3.02
C ALA A 404 9.00 11.95 -1.69
N LEU A 405 8.15 11.16 -1.02
CA LEU A 405 8.52 10.51 0.24
C LEU A 405 9.62 9.45 0.04
N ILE A 406 9.52 8.62 -1.01
CA ILE A 406 10.54 7.62 -1.36
C ILE A 406 11.90 8.28 -1.59
N SER A 407 11.94 9.39 -2.33
CA SER A 407 13.16 10.15 -2.60
C SER A 407 13.80 10.66 -1.31
N ILE A 408 13.01 11.25 -0.41
CA ILE A 408 13.50 11.73 0.88
C ILE A 408 14.02 10.57 1.74
N VAL A 409 13.31 9.44 1.80
CA VAL A 409 13.77 8.25 2.53
C VAL A 409 15.10 7.75 1.98
N ARG A 410 15.27 7.66 0.66
CA ARG A 410 16.55 7.30 0.03
C ARG A 410 17.68 8.25 0.42
N SER A 411 17.40 9.57 0.48
CA SER A 411 18.40 10.57 0.91
C SER A 411 18.81 10.48 2.39
N LEU A 412 18.00 9.81 3.21
CA LEU A 412 18.25 9.60 4.63
C LEU A 412 18.87 8.23 4.94
N ALA A 413 18.88 7.32 3.96
CA ALA A 413 19.49 6.01 4.11
C ALA A 413 21.01 6.18 4.32
N PRO A 414 21.62 5.48 5.29
CA PRO A 414 23.06 5.42 5.41
C PRO A 414 23.67 4.83 4.15
N ASP A 415 24.86 5.28 3.74
CA ASP A 415 25.59 4.66 2.64
C ASP A 415 25.78 3.16 2.90
N CYS A 416 25.47 2.34 1.90
CA CYS A 416 25.83 0.91 1.89
C CYS A 416 27.37 0.80 1.84
N ARG A 417 28.04 0.75 3.00
CA ARG A 417 29.44 0.29 3.08
C ARG A 417 29.51 -1.22 3.20
#